data_AF-A0A926NVJ3-F1
#
_entry.id   AF-A0A926NVJ3-F1
#
_cell.length_a   1.000
_cell.length_b   1.000
_cell.length_c   1.000
_cell.angle_alpha   90.00
_cell.angle_beta   90.00
_cell.angle_gamma   90.00
#
_symmetry.space_group_name_H-M   'P 1'
#
loop_
_entity.id
_entity.type
_entity.pdbx_description
1 polymer ?
#
loop_
_entity_poly.entity_id
_entity_poly.type
_entity_poly.pdbx_seq_one_letter_code
_entity_poly.pdbx_strand_id
1 'polypeptide(L)'
;MKNKFYLLAILVLMLSCSKKDSPQPPAAATPVSGMLYNSTFTAQSAVIRTVNFSYQNYKPEDLFHIYLSANKADGCTADINKFLVRLSVPKKVGKFVENDIYVLIDDPNSTDGALFSSDSVIEITSITADKVTGTVDAKFQNNYIKGSFEASICK
;
A
#
# COMPACT_ATOMS: atom_id res chain seq x y z
N MET A 1 45.94 -22.06 -52.24
CA MET A 1 46.21 -20.61 -52.29
C MET A 1 44.99 -19.87 -51.77
N LYS A 2 45.22 -18.82 -50.97
CA LYS A 2 44.23 -17.96 -50.32
C LYS A 2 43.22 -17.42 -51.33
N ASN A 3 41.93 -17.43 -51.01
CA ASN A 3 41.00 -16.44 -51.56
C ASN A 3 40.10 -15.90 -50.45
N LYS A 4 40.40 -14.65 -50.07
CA LYS A 4 39.60 -13.81 -49.20
C LYS A 4 38.35 -13.39 -49.97
N PHE A 5 37.16 -13.65 -49.45
CA PHE A 5 35.94 -13.01 -49.92
C PHE A 5 35.55 -11.93 -48.93
N TYR A 6 35.71 -10.68 -49.37
CA TYR A 6 35.03 -9.51 -48.81
C TYR A 6 33.73 -9.32 -49.59
N LEU A 7 32.61 -9.16 -48.89
CA LEU A 7 31.36 -8.63 -49.47
C LEU A 7 30.71 -7.67 -48.48
N LEU A 8 30.10 -6.66 -49.09
CA LEU A 8 29.79 -5.31 -48.62
C LEU A 8 28.69 -5.18 -47.55
N ALA A 9 28.61 -3.96 -47.02
CA ALA A 9 27.81 -3.49 -45.90
C ALA A 9 26.28 -3.56 -46.08
N ILE A 10 25.59 -3.92 -45.00
CA ILE A 10 24.14 -3.71 -44.84
C ILE A 10 23.96 -2.52 -43.90
N LEU A 11 23.74 -1.36 -44.52
CA LEU A 11 23.15 -0.18 -43.92
C LEU A 11 21.63 -0.40 -43.92
N VAL A 12 21.01 -0.62 -42.75
CA VAL A 12 19.57 -0.45 -42.59
C VAL A 12 19.33 0.49 -41.43
N LEU A 13 18.94 1.71 -41.81
CA LEU A 13 18.28 2.69 -40.97
C LEU A 13 17.09 2.06 -40.25
N MET A 14 17.12 2.06 -38.92
CA MET A 14 15.93 1.91 -38.09
C MET A 14 15.94 3.06 -37.07
N LEU A 15 15.26 4.13 -37.48
CA LEU A 15 14.22 4.83 -36.72
C LEU A 15 14.60 5.39 -35.35
N SER A 16 14.77 6.72 -35.34
CA SER A 16 14.18 7.66 -34.37
C SER A 16 13.71 7.08 -33.04
N CYS A 17 14.53 7.21 -32.00
CA CYS A 17 14.02 7.37 -30.64
C CYS A 17 14.20 8.82 -30.20
N SER A 18 13.18 9.63 -30.47
CA SER A 18 12.94 10.87 -29.76
C SER A 18 12.88 10.57 -28.26
N LYS A 19 13.94 10.91 -27.52
CA LYS A 19 13.90 10.91 -26.05
C LYS A 19 13.08 12.12 -25.57
N LYS A 20 11.77 11.91 -25.48
CA LYS A 20 10.84 12.45 -24.49
C LYS A 20 10.11 11.19 -24.01
N ASP A 21 10.16 10.78 -22.76
CA ASP A 21 9.76 11.56 -21.60
C ASP A 21 10.69 11.29 -20.41
N SER A 22 11.10 12.35 -19.73
CA SER A 22 11.50 12.23 -18.33
C SER A 22 10.31 11.67 -17.56
N PRO A 23 10.47 10.67 -16.67
CA PRO A 23 9.39 10.26 -15.80
C PRO A 23 8.97 11.50 -15.01
N GLN A 24 7.75 11.96 -15.23
CA GLN A 24 7.13 12.97 -14.38
C GLN A 24 7.25 12.47 -12.93
N PRO A 25 7.75 13.27 -11.98
CA PRO A 25 7.85 12.83 -10.60
C PRO A 25 6.47 12.33 -10.16
N PRO A 26 6.37 11.15 -9.52
CA PRO A 26 5.11 10.72 -8.94
C PRO A 26 4.61 11.86 -8.06
N ALA A 27 3.35 12.26 -8.26
CA ALA A 27 2.72 13.30 -7.45
C ALA A 27 3.03 13.03 -5.98
N ALA A 28 3.44 14.07 -5.24
CA ALA A 28 3.85 13.94 -3.85
C ALA A 28 2.80 13.11 -3.10
N ALA A 29 3.23 11.96 -2.56
CA ALA A 29 2.36 11.01 -1.91
C ALA A 29 1.65 11.70 -0.74
N THR A 30 0.33 11.89 -0.83
CA THR A 30 -0.43 12.52 0.24
C THR A 30 -0.60 11.52 1.38
N PRO A 31 -0.26 11.84 2.63
CA PRO A 31 -0.47 10.92 3.76
C PRO A 31 -1.92 10.44 3.85
N VAL A 32 -2.13 9.22 4.34
CA VAL A 32 -3.49 8.72 4.63
C VAL A 32 -4.17 9.66 5.61
N SER A 33 -5.29 10.27 5.22
CA SER A 33 -6.04 11.20 6.04
C SER A 33 -7.54 11.07 5.81
N GLY A 34 -8.35 11.60 6.72
CA GLY A 34 -9.80 11.60 6.60
C GLY A 34 -10.50 11.87 7.93
N MET A 35 -11.64 11.21 8.15
CA MET A 35 -12.49 11.39 9.31
C MET A 35 -12.83 10.04 9.94
N LEU A 36 -12.60 9.90 11.24
CA LEU A 36 -12.93 8.71 12.04
C LEU A 36 -13.81 9.18 13.20
N TYR A 37 -15.03 8.65 13.34
CA TYR A 37 -15.97 8.99 14.42
C TYR A 37 -16.11 10.51 14.67
N ASN A 38 -16.31 11.28 13.59
CA ASN A 38 -16.41 12.75 13.59
C ASN A 38 -15.13 13.51 13.98
N SER A 39 -13.98 12.84 14.11
CA SER A 39 -12.68 13.44 14.37
C SER A 39 -11.78 13.35 13.14
N THR A 40 -10.99 14.39 12.88
CA THR A 40 -10.01 14.35 11.79
C THR A 40 -8.88 13.37 12.13
N PHE A 41 -8.44 12.64 11.12
CA PHE A 41 -7.33 11.69 11.21
C PHE A 41 -6.31 11.97 10.12
N THR A 42 -5.03 11.88 10.46
CA THR A 42 -3.92 11.90 9.50
C THR A 42 -2.84 10.97 10.02
N ALA A 43 -2.55 9.93 9.25
CA ALA A 43 -1.51 8.97 9.57
C ALA A 43 -0.13 9.64 9.47
N GLN A 44 0.68 9.48 10.51
CA GLN A 44 2.07 9.94 10.59
C GLN A 44 3.06 8.77 10.67
N SER A 45 2.60 7.56 10.98
CA SER A 45 3.37 6.32 10.88
C SER A 45 2.50 5.17 10.40
N ALA A 46 3.15 4.18 9.78
CA ALA A 46 2.53 2.92 9.42
C ALA A 46 3.49 1.76 9.68
N VAL A 47 2.96 0.67 10.23
CA VAL A 47 3.74 -0.55 10.51
C VAL A 47 2.95 -1.79 10.12
N ILE A 48 3.66 -2.84 9.72
CA ILE A 48 3.07 -4.17 9.52
C ILE A 48 3.35 -5.01 10.74
N ARG A 49 2.29 -5.59 11.32
CA ARG A 49 2.39 -6.55 12.41
C ARG A 49 1.73 -7.86 12.02
N THR A 50 2.32 -8.96 12.46
CA THR A 50 1.69 -10.27 12.37
C THR A 50 0.55 -10.32 13.38
N VAL A 51 -0.67 -10.57 12.90
CA VAL A 51 -1.79 -10.92 13.76
C VAL A 51 -2.42 -12.21 13.28
N ASN A 52 -3.02 -12.95 14.20
CA ASN A 52 -3.72 -14.19 13.88
C ASN A 52 -5.14 -13.89 13.38
N PHE A 53 -5.25 -13.12 12.30
CA PHE A 53 -6.52 -12.81 11.64
C PHE A 53 -6.52 -13.43 10.24
N SER A 54 -7.49 -14.29 9.98
CA SER A 54 -7.74 -14.92 8.69
C SER A 54 -9.12 -14.54 8.19
N TYR A 55 -9.29 -14.44 6.88
CA TYR A 55 -10.61 -14.24 6.29
C TYR A 55 -10.69 -14.86 4.91
N GLN A 56 -11.87 -15.39 4.59
CA GLN A 56 -12.17 -16.02 3.30
C GLN A 56 -11.06 -16.97 2.84
N ASN A 57 -10.41 -16.64 1.71
CA ASN A 57 -9.40 -17.44 1.03
C ASN A 57 -7.97 -17.11 1.47
N TYR A 58 -7.79 -16.30 2.53
CA TYR A 58 -6.48 -15.85 2.99
C TYR A 58 -6.20 -16.31 4.42
N LYS A 59 -5.07 -17.02 4.57
CA LYS A 59 -4.52 -17.34 5.88
C LYS A 59 -3.76 -16.14 6.44
N PRO A 60 -3.51 -16.07 7.76
CA PRO A 60 -2.77 -14.95 8.36
C PRO A 60 -1.38 -14.73 7.73
N GLU A 61 -0.71 -15.81 7.32
CA GLU A 61 0.60 -15.74 6.65
C GLU A 61 0.54 -15.12 5.24
N ASP A 62 -0.64 -15.07 4.62
CA ASP A 62 -0.85 -14.52 3.27
C ASP A 62 -1.29 -13.03 3.30
N LEU A 63 -1.41 -12.43 4.49
CA LEU A 63 -1.98 -11.08 4.70
C LEU A 63 -1.00 -10.09 5.34
N PHE A 64 -0.87 -8.91 4.75
CA PHE A 64 -0.33 -7.76 5.49
C PHE A 64 -1.43 -7.18 6.37
N HIS A 65 -1.11 -6.94 7.64
CA HIS A 65 -1.91 -6.10 8.52
C HIS A 65 -1.15 -4.81 8.78
N ILE A 66 -1.53 -3.77 8.05
CA ILE A 66 -0.91 -2.45 8.08
C ILE A 66 -1.66 -1.60 9.08
N TYR A 67 -0.98 -1.23 10.16
CA TYR A 67 -1.50 -0.39 11.23
C TYR A 67 -1.07 1.05 11.01
N LEU A 68 -2.01 2.00 11.04
CA LEU A 68 -1.76 3.42 10.86
C LEU A 68 -1.93 4.15 12.19
N SER A 69 -0.94 4.95 12.59
CA SER A 69 -1.04 5.84 13.76
C SER A 69 -0.98 7.29 13.35
N ALA A 70 -1.71 8.13 14.09
CA ALA A 70 -1.64 9.58 13.97
C ALA A 70 -0.40 10.18 14.65
N ASN A 71 0.39 9.38 15.38
CA ASN A 71 1.60 9.82 16.05
C ASN A 71 2.85 9.20 15.41
N LYS A 72 3.76 10.05 14.95
CA LYS A 72 5.01 9.66 14.27
C LYS A 72 5.90 8.74 15.10
N ALA A 73 5.84 8.83 16.43
CA ALA A 73 6.65 8.02 17.34
C ALA A 73 6.17 6.56 17.46
N ASP A 74 4.95 6.25 17.02
CA ASP A 74 4.37 4.92 17.17
C ASP A 74 4.92 4.00 16.07
N GLY A 75 6.01 3.30 16.40
CA GLY A 75 6.68 2.32 15.54
C GLY A 75 6.39 0.86 15.93
N CYS A 76 7.30 -0.04 15.58
CA CYS A 76 7.14 -1.49 15.81
C CYS A 76 7.08 -1.91 17.29
N THR A 77 7.55 -1.08 18.20
CA THR A 77 7.54 -1.33 19.64
C THR A 77 6.33 -0.72 20.35
N ALA A 78 5.53 0.10 19.67
CA ALA A 78 4.34 0.71 20.26
C ALA A 78 3.28 -0.34 20.60
N ASP A 79 2.37 -0.02 21.52
CA ASP A 79 1.18 -0.84 21.76
C ASP A 79 0.25 -0.76 20.54
N ILE A 80 -0.40 -1.87 20.20
CA ILE A 80 -1.33 -1.95 19.07
C ILE A 80 -2.54 -1.02 19.25
N ASN A 81 -2.94 -0.71 20.49
CA ASN A 81 -4.02 0.23 20.79
C ASN A 81 -3.72 1.69 20.41
N LYS A 82 -2.49 2.00 20.00
CA LYS A 82 -2.11 3.32 19.49
C LYS A 82 -2.45 3.51 18.02
N PHE A 83 -2.84 2.45 17.32
CA PHE A 83 -3.13 2.48 15.90
C PHE A 83 -4.64 2.40 15.68
N LEU A 84 -5.25 3.51 15.23
CA LEU A 84 -6.71 3.61 15.07
C LEU A 84 -7.23 2.93 13.80
N VAL A 85 -6.35 2.60 12.85
CA VAL A 85 -6.72 1.98 11.58
C VAL A 85 -5.84 0.77 11.34
N ARG A 86 -6.47 -0.35 10.98
CA ARG A 86 -5.79 -1.54 10.47
C ARG A 86 -6.34 -1.89 9.08
N LEU A 87 -5.46 -1.94 8.10
CA LEU A 87 -5.73 -2.43 6.76
C LEU A 87 -5.26 -3.89 6.66
N SER A 88 -6.13 -4.80 6.27
CA SER A 88 -5.79 -6.19 5.96
C SER A 88 -5.90 -6.41 4.46
N VAL A 89 -4.80 -6.85 3.84
CA VAL A 89 -4.65 -6.90 2.38
C VAL A 89 -3.69 -8.03 1.99
N PRO A 90 -3.83 -8.67 0.81
CA PRO A 90 -2.95 -9.75 0.41
C PRO A 90 -1.49 -9.33 0.31
N LYS A 91 -0.56 -10.23 0.67
CA LYS A 91 0.89 -10.01 0.59
C LYS A 91 1.44 -10.07 -0.85
N LYS A 92 0.88 -9.27 -1.76
CA LYS A 92 1.34 -9.14 -3.15
C LYS A 92 1.03 -7.76 -3.70
N VAL A 93 1.81 -7.33 -4.69
CA VAL A 93 1.54 -6.10 -5.45
C VAL A 93 0.23 -6.27 -6.22
N GLY A 94 -0.61 -5.24 -6.20
CA GLY A 94 -1.91 -5.26 -6.87
C GLY A 94 -2.92 -4.31 -6.25
N LYS A 95 -4.08 -4.20 -6.91
CA LYS A 95 -5.23 -3.43 -6.45
C LYS A 95 -6.31 -4.39 -5.96
N PHE A 96 -6.82 -4.17 -4.76
CA PHE A 96 -7.72 -5.07 -4.05
C PHE A 96 -8.98 -4.33 -3.57
N VAL A 97 -10.11 -5.02 -3.63
CA VAL A 97 -11.44 -4.49 -3.30
C VAL A 97 -12.29 -5.54 -2.61
N GLU A 98 -13.37 -5.12 -1.96
CA GLU A 98 -14.41 -6.00 -1.43
C GLU A 98 -13.84 -7.16 -0.58
N ASN A 99 -14.00 -8.40 -1.05
CA ASN A 99 -13.67 -9.64 -0.37
C ASN A 99 -12.16 -9.90 -0.24
N ASP A 100 -11.33 -9.16 -0.99
CA ASP A 100 -9.87 -9.28 -0.88
C ASP A 100 -9.30 -8.46 0.27
N ILE A 101 -10.06 -7.54 0.86
CA ILE A 101 -9.56 -6.61 1.88
C ILE A 101 -10.47 -6.51 3.09
N TYR A 102 -9.91 -6.04 4.20
CA TYR A 102 -10.69 -5.52 5.32
C TYR A 102 -10.04 -4.26 5.88
N VAL A 103 -10.87 -3.32 6.28
CA VAL A 103 -10.50 -2.11 7.02
C VAL A 103 -11.14 -2.22 8.39
N LEU A 104 -10.33 -2.16 9.43
CA LEU A 104 -10.78 -1.98 10.81
C LEU A 104 -10.46 -0.54 11.22
N ILE A 105 -11.45 0.18 11.70
CA ILE A 105 -11.29 1.46 12.39
C ILE A 105 -11.66 1.24 13.85
N ASP A 106 -10.71 1.43 14.76
CA ASP A 106 -10.93 1.31 16.20
C ASP A 106 -11.60 2.59 16.73
N ASP A 107 -12.57 2.43 17.64
CA ASP A 107 -13.21 3.52 18.37
C ASP A 107 -12.59 3.62 19.77
N PRO A 108 -11.92 4.73 20.14
CA PRO A 108 -11.39 4.88 21.48
C PRO A 108 -12.47 4.98 22.57
N ASN A 109 -13.74 5.18 22.20
CA ASN A 109 -14.86 5.35 23.12
C ASN A 109 -15.79 4.12 23.19
N SER A 110 -15.51 3.07 22.41
CA SER A 110 -16.34 1.88 22.32
C SER A 110 -15.46 0.63 22.32
N THR A 111 -15.98 -0.48 22.82
CA THR A 111 -15.35 -1.80 22.60
C THR A 111 -15.50 -2.28 21.16
N ASP A 112 -16.44 -1.68 20.44
CA ASP A 112 -16.84 -2.08 19.10
C ASP A 112 -16.29 -1.07 18.09
N GLY A 113 -15.24 -1.46 17.37
CA GLY A 113 -14.76 -0.75 16.18
C GLY A 113 -15.61 -1.05 14.94
N ALA A 114 -15.28 -0.41 13.82
CA ALA A 114 -15.92 -0.68 12.52
C ALA A 114 -15.02 -1.55 11.65
N LEU A 115 -15.45 -2.80 11.39
CA LEU A 115 -14.82 -3.70 10.42
C LEU A 115 -15.64 -3.75 9.14
N PHE A 116 -15.06 -3.35 8.01
CA PHE A 116 -15.76 -3.27 6.72
C PHE A 116 -14.82 -3.46 5.54
N SER A 117 -15.40 -3.66 4.36
CA SER A 117 -14.66 -3.69 3.09
C SER A 117 -15.43 -3.11 1.90
N SER A 118 -16.72 -2.79 2.10
CA SER A 118 -17.56 -2.13 1.09
C SER A 118 -16.96 -0.79 0.68
N ASP A 119 -17.05 -0.45 -0.60
CA ASP A 119 -16.60 0.83 -1.17
C ASP A 119 -15.15 1.18 -0.83
N SER A 120 -14.31 0.17 -0.58
CA SER A 120 -12.91 0.34 -0.20
C SER A 120 -11.99 -0.25 -1.26
N VAL A 121 -10.88 0.45 -1.48
CA VAL A 121 -9.83 0.09 -2.42
C VAL A 121 -8.49 0.22 -1.71
N ILE A 122 -7.69 -0.84 -1.72
CA ILE A 122 -6.30 -0.80 -1.26
C ILE A 122 -5.42 -1.25 -2.41
N GLU A 123 -4.40 -0.47 -2.73
CA GLU A 123 -3.41 -0.82 -3.74
C GLU A 123 -2.04 -0.95 -3.10
N ILE A 124 -1.41 -2.12 -3.24
CA ILE A 124 -0.01 -2.33 -2.89
C ILE A 124 0.82 -2.06 -4.15
N THR A 125 1.71 -1.07 -4.07
CA THR A 125 2.52 -0.62 -5.21
C THR A 125 3.96 -1.14 -5.15
N SER A 126 4.48 -1.41 -3.95
CA SER A 126 5.82 -1.99 -3.77
C SER A 126 5.91 -2.79 -2.48
N ILE A 127 6.72 -3.85 -2.51
CA ILE A 127 7.08 -4.67 -1.36
C ILE A 127 8.60 -4.83 -1.40
N THR A 128 9.28 -4.40 -0.33
CA THR A 128 10.71 -4.61 -0.11
C THR A 128 10.92 -5.54 1.08
N ALA A 129 12.17 -5.81 1.44
CA ALA A 129 12.50 -6.63 2.61
C ALA A 129 12.08 -5.99 3.94
N ASP A 130 11.92 -4.67 3.98
CA ASP A 130 11.70 -3.88 5.19
C ASP A 130 10.41 -3.05 5.15
N LYS A 131 9.78 -2.88 3.98
CA LYS A 131 8.66 -1.95 3.80
C LYS A 131 7.63 -2.42 2.78
N VAL A 132 6.43 -1.90 2.93
CA VAL A 132 5.34 -2.01 1.95
C VAL A 132 4.79 -0.61 1.68
N THR A 133 4.69 -0.23 0.40
CA THR A 133 4.08 1.02 -0.01
C THR A 133 2.76 0.77 -0.72
N GLY A 134 1.82 1.70 -0.57
CA GLY A 134 0.53 1.57 -1.21
C GLY A 134 -0.35 2.80 -1.07
N THR A 135 -1.58 2.64 -1.53
CA THR A 135 -2.65 3.62 -1.36
C THR A 135 -3.89 2.97 -0.76
N VAL A 136 -4.71 3.79 -0.13
CA VAL A 136 -6.03 3.40 0.39
C VAL A 136 -7.03 4.48 0.01
N ASP A 137 -8.23 4.05 -0.35
CA ASP A 137 -9.45 4.86 -0.43
C ASP A 137 -10.56 4.00 0.19
N ALA A 138 -10.93 4.30 1.42
CA ALA A 138 -11.87 3.48 2.19
C ALA A 138 -12.92 4.37 2.85
N LYS A 139 -14.18 3.92 2.78
CA LYS A 139 -15.32 4.67 3.30
C LYS A 139 -16.36 3.74 3.92
N PHE A 140 -16.85 4.11 5.10
CA PHE A 140 -17.96 3.45 5.76
C PHE A 140 -18.76 4.45 6.59
N GLN A 141 -20.00 4.70 6.17
CA GLN A 141 -20.87 5.70 6.79
C GLN A 141 -20.17 7.08 6.88
N ASN A 142 -19.98 7.59 8.10
CA ASN A 142 -19.31 8.86 8.38
C ASN A 142 -17.79 8.73 8.49
N ASN A 143 -17.25 7.51 8.40
CA ASN A 143 -15.82 7.26 8.43
C ASN A 143 -15.26 7.21 7.01
N TYR A 144 -14.13 7.85 6.79
CA TYR A 144 -13.38 7.70 5.55
C TYR A 144 -11.89 7.96 5.77
N ILE A 145 -11.06 7.29 4.98
CA ILE A 145 -9.63 7.54 4.88
C ILE A 145 -9.18 7.44 3.43
N LYS A 146 -8.24 8.29 3.03
CA LYS A 146 -7.67 8.29 1.70
C LYS A 146 -6.22 8.76 1.71
N GLY A 147 -5.39 8.14 0.90
CA GLY A 147 -4.02 8.61 0.66
C GLY A 147 -3.04 7.46 0.43
N SER A 148 -1.76 7.77 0.57
CA SER A 148 -0.64 6.87 0.41
C SER A 148 0.00 6.54 1.76
N PHE A 149 0.50 5.31 1.90
CA PHE A 149 1.23 4.86 3.07
C PHE A 149 2.56 4.22 2.69
N GLU A 150 3.53 4.30 3.61
CA GLU A 150 4.76 3.52 3.62
C GLU A 150 4.83 2.83 4.99
N ALA A 151 4.59 1.52 5.02
CA ALA A 151 4.53 0.74 6.24
C ALA A 151 5.82 -0.05 6.45
N SER A 152 6.44 0.11 7.62
CA SER A 152 7.64 -0.66 8.00
C SER A 152 7.25 -2.06 8.49
N ILE A 153 7.96 -3.10 8.02
CA ILE A 153 7.73 -4.48 8.45
C ILE A 153 8.41 -4.70 9.80
N CYS A 154 7.61 -4.97 10.83
CA CYS A 154 8.14 -5.30 12.16
C CYS A 154 8.71 -6.73 12.16
N LYS A 155 9.91 -6.86 12.73
CA LYS A 155 10.63 -8.13 12.87
C LYS A 155 10.40 -8.75 14.24
#